data_AF-A0A258B2R3-F1
#
_entry.id   AF-A0A258B2R3-F1
#
_cell.length_a   1.000
_cell.length_b   1.000
_cell.length_c   1.000
_cell.angle_alpha   90.00
_cell.angle_beta   90.00
_cell.angle_gamma   90.00
#
_symmetry.space_group_name_H-M   'P 1'
#
loop_
_entity.id
_entity.type
_entity.pdbx_description
1 polymer ?
#
loop_
_entity_poly.entity_id
_entity_poly.type
_entity_poly.pdbx_seq_one_letter_code
_entity_poly.pdbx_strand_id
1 'polypeptide(L)'
;RALVPSAVRRPLFGALGRLYPKADWAPRALRAKATFQELGMSGAEAYARSVGVTPPEMRARLYTKGFAQHISGHRAEDRIIRAMENAPARDPLDRAQYADLRIWLPGDILTKTDRMSMAVSLEAREPLLDYRLVEFAARLPVGQRIHGNSGKYLLKRAMEAYLPQQILYRDKMGFVTPISHWFRGALAGEAEAVASRSALAQSGWLDPTRMAALVQDHKSGRADHGRLLWQLLILDKSLTRLFG
;
A
#
# COMPACT_ATOMS: atom_id res chain seq x y z
N ARG A 1 5.04 20.54 6.95
CA ARG A 1 3.96 20.21 7.93
C ARG A 1 3.98 21.09 9.18
N ALA A 2 5.10 21.75 9.53
CA ALA A 2 5.23 22.58 10.73
C ALA A 2 4.70 24.03 10.60
N LEU A 3 4.44 24.53 9.39
CA LEU A 3 4.11 25.95 9.17
C LEU A 3 2.60 26.28 9.23
N VAL A 4 1.70 25.28 9.26
CA VAL A 4 0.24 25.51 9.25
C VAL A 4 -0.46 24.61 10.27
N PRO A 5 -1.18 25.19 11.27
CA PRO A 5 -1.93 24.44 12.28
C PRO A 5 -2.97 23.48 11.67
N SER A 6 -3.20 22.33 12.33
CA SER A 6 -4.13 21.29 11.86
C SER A 6 -5.56 21.78 11.61
N ALA A 7 -6.04 22.73 12.43
CA ALA A 7 -7.36 23.34 12.34
C ALA A 7 -7.57 24.14 11.05
N VAL A 8 -6.51 24.73 10.50
CA VAL A 8 -6.54 25.50 9.24
C VAL A 8 -6.19 24.59 8.05
N ARG A 9 -5.31 23.61 8.27
CA ARG A 9 -4.81 22.70 7.24
C ARG A 9 -5.87 21.77 6.69
N ARG A 10 -6.71 21.17 7.55
CA ARG A 10 -7.78 20.24 7.15
C ARG A 10 -8.80 20.87 6.18
N PRO A 11 -9.42 22.02 6.50
CA PRO A 11 -10.40 22.62 5.59
C PRO A 11 -9.76 23.15 4.30
N LEU A 12 -8.61 23.83 4.39
CA LEU A 12 -7.94 24.44 3.24
C LEU A 12 -7.45 23.39 2.22
N PHE A 13 -6.64 22.44 2.67
CA PHE A 13 -6.08 21.42 1.78
C PHE A 13 -7.08 20.31 1.47
N GLY A 14 -8.08 20.08 2.31
CA GLY A 14 -9.22 19.20 2.01
C GLY A 14 -10.14 19.78 0.92
N ALA A 15 -10.29 21.11 0.84
CA ALA A 15 -10.99 21.77 -0.27
C ALA A 15 -10.16 21.72 -1.57
N LEU A 16 -8.87 22.08 -1.48
CA LEU A 16 -7.95 22.01 -2.62
C LEU A 16 -7.80 20.58 -3.15
N GLY A 17 -7.70 19.57 -2.28
CA GLY A 17 -7.63 18.16 -2.70
C GLY A 17 -8.92 17.63 -3.34
N ARG A 18 -10.07 18.24 -3.07
CA ARG A 18 -11.35 17.93 -3.74
C ARG A 18 -11.45 18.61 -5.10
N LEU A 19 -11.10 19.90 -5.16
CA LEU A 19 -11.24 20.77 -6.33
C LEU A 19 -10.12 20.59 -7.36
N TYR A 20 -8.90 20.22 -6.95
CA TYR A 20 -7.78 20.06 -7.87
C TYR A 20 -8.02 18.87 -8.81
N PRO A 21 -7.88 19.03 -10.13
CA PRO A 21 -8.17 17.97 -11.10
C PRO A 21 -7.19 16.81 -10.94
N LYS A 22 -7.67 15.58 -11.18
CA LYS A 22 -6.80 14.39 -11.20
C LYS A 22 -6.10 14.37 -12.57
N ALA A 23 -5.09 15.23 -12.72
CA ALA A 23 -4.36 15.43 -13.96
C ALA A 23 -3.29 14.34 -14.15
N ASP A 24 -3.73 13.08 -14.26
CA ASP A 24 -2.83 11.91 -14.39
C ASP A 24 -1.95 11.99 -15.67
N TRP A 25 -2.36 12.82 -16.64
CA TRP A 25 -1.64 13.13 -17.90
C TRP A 25 -0.54 14.20 -17.76
N ALA A 26 -0.54 15.01 -16.68
CA ALA A 26 0.39 16.13 -16.52
C ALA A 26 1.78 15.68 -16.01
N PRO A 27 2.85 16.48 -16.17
CA PRO A 27 4.15 16.26 -15.52
C PRO A 27 4.03 16.05 -14.01
N ARG A 28 4.88 15.21 -13.42
CA ARG A 28 4.79 14.79 -12.00
C ARG A 28 4.72 15.97 -11.01
N ALA A 29 5.38 17.08 -11.31
CA ALA A 29 5.34 18.31 -10.51
C ALA A 29 3.95 18.97 -10.45
N LEU A 30 3.11 18.75 -11.46
CA LEU A 30 1.76 19.31 -11.57
C LEU A 30 0.68 18.32 -11.10
N ARG A 31 1.04 17.08 -10.74
CA ARG A 31 0.13 16.07 -10.16
C ARG A 31 -0.08 16.33 -8.66
N ALA A 32 -0.56 17.52 -8.31
CA ALA A 32 -0.62 17.97 -6.92
C ALA A 32 -1.88 17.51 -6.15
N LYS A 33 -2.87 16.87 -6.81
CA LYS A 33 -4.11 16.44 -6.15
C LYS A 33 -3.84 15.51 -4.95
N ALA A 34 -3.01 14.48 -5.15
CA ALA A 34 -2.64 13.56 -4.08
C ALA A 34 -1.88 14.28 -2.95
N THR A 35 -0.93 15.15 -3.32
CA THR A 35 -0.16 15.96 -2.39
C THR A 35 -1.05 16.89 -1.54
N PHE A 36 -2.02 17.57 -2.13
CA PHE A 36 -2.95 18.43 -1.38
C PHE A 36 -3.88 17.61 -0.49
N GLN A 37 -4.39 16.47 -0.96
CA GLN A 37 -5.17 15.56 -0.11
C GLN A 37 -4.35 15.08 1.10
N GLU A 38 -3.08 14.72 0.91
CA GLU A 38 -2.16 14.28 1.97
C GLU A 38 -1.73 15.42 2.92
N LEU A 39 -1.68 16.66 2.43
CA LEU A 39 -1.42 17.83 3.27
C LEU A 39 -2.60 18.13 4.19
N GLY A 40 -3.84 17.85 3.79
CA GLY A 40 -5.02 17.98 4.64
C GLY A 40 -5.15 16.89 5.73
N MET A 41 -4.42 15.79 5.60
CA MET A 41 -4.51 14.61 6.49
C MET A 41 -3.59 14.70 7.71
N SER A 42 -3.88 13.91 8.75
CA SER A 42 -2.92 13.61 9.81
C SER A 42 -1.71 12.86 9.23
N GLY A 43 -0.59 12.81 9.97
CA GLY A 43 0.59 12.06 9.52
C GLY A 43 0.30 10.58 9.32
N ALA A 44 -0.52 10.01 10.21
CA ALA A 44 -0.92 8.61 10.16
C ALA A 44 -1.94 8.32 9.04
N GLU A 45 -2.89 9.23 8.81
CA GLU A 45 -3.86 9.13 7.71
C GLU A 45 -3.16 9.16 6.34
N ALA A 46 -2.21 10.09 6.16
CA ALA A 46 -1.43 10.18 4.93
C ALA A 46 -0.56 8.95 4.72
N TYR A 47 0.03 8.40 5.79
CA TYR A 47 0.83 7.19 5.70
C TYR A 47 -0.01 5.96 5.36
N ALA A 48 -1.15 5.75 6.05
CA ALA A 48 -2.07 4.66 5.74
C ALA A 48 -2.56 4.71 4.29
N ARG A 49 -2.79 5.92 3.77
CA ARG A 49 -3.13 6.14 2.35
C ARG A 49 -1.97 5.81 1.41
N SER A 50 -0.74 6.18 1.74
CA SER A 50 0.41 5.97 0.86
C SER A 50 0.82 4.51 0.71
N VAL A 51 0.63 3.71 1.76
CA VAL A 51 0.89 2.25 1.73
C VAL A 51 -0.33 1.45 1.27
N GLY A 52 -1.52 2.06 1.24
CA GLY A 52 -2.74 1.45 0.76
C GLY A 52 -2.77 1.29 -0.77
N VAL A 53 -2.97 0.07 -1.25
CA VAL A 53 -3.09 -0.22 -2.70
C VAL A 53 -4.39 0.34 -3.29
N THR A 54 -5.50 0.16 -2.58
CA THR A 54 -6.84 0.56 -3.03
C THR A 54 -7.39 1.62 -2.08
N PRO A 55 -7.44 2.89 -2.50
CA PRO A 55 -7.92 4.00 -1.67
C PRO A 55 -9.38 3.83 -1.21
N PRO A 56 -9.79 4.45 -0.09
CA PRO A 56 -11.14 4.31 0.47
C PRO A 56 -12.23 4.77 -0.51
N GLU A 57 -11.98 5.82 -1.28
CA GLU A 57 -12.92 6.30 -2.30
C GLU A 57 -13.13 5.30 -3.45
N MET A 58 -12.11 4.49 -3.76
CA MET A 58 -12.23 3.43 -4.77
C MET A 58 -13.03 2.25 -4.21
N ARG A 59 -12.77 1.85 -2.96
CA ARG A 59 -13.53 0.77 -2.30
C ARG A 59 -15.00 1.14 -2.13
N ALA A 60 -15.28 2.36 -1.65
CA ALA A 60 -16.65 2.85 -1.46
C ALA A 60 -17.44 2.89 -2.77
N ARG A 61 -16.77 3.14 -3.90
CA ARG A 61 -17.40 3.06 -5.23
C ARG A 61 -17.77 1.63 -5.61
N LEU A 62 -17.09 0.61 -5.11
CA LEU A 62 -17.35 -0.78 -5.46
C LEU A 62 -18.37 -1.46 -4.54
N TYR A 63 -18.58 -0.95 -3.33
CA TYR A 63 -19.49 -1.58 -2.38
C TYR A 63 -20.96 -1.47 -2.82
N THR A 64 -21.74 -2.52 -2.52
CA THR A 64 -23.20 -2.41 -2.55
C THR A 64 -23.69 -1.51 -1.42
N LYS A 65 -24.91 -0.96 -1.55
CA LYS A 65 -25.53 -0.17 -0.47
C LYS A 65 -25.66 -0.97 0.83
N GLY A 66 -26.07 -2.23 0.73
CA GLY A 66 -26.23 -3.11 1.88
C GLY A 66 -24.91 -3.38 2.58
N PHE A 67 -23.83 -3.66 1.83
CA PHE A 67 -22.52 -3.86 2.43
C PHE A 67 -21.94 -2.59 3.06
N ALA A 68 -22.10 -1.43 2.40
CA ALA A 68 -21.67 -0.16 2.94
C ALA A 68 -22.36 0.19 4.27
N GLN A 69 -23.64 -0.15 4.42
CA GLN A 69 -24.36 -0.05 5.69
C GLN A 69 -23.86 -1.06 6.71
N HIS A 70 -23.63 -2.31 6.30
CA HIS A 70 -23.19 -3.38 7.18
C HIS A 70 -21.84 -3.08 7.85
N ILE A 71 -20.86 -2.58 7.09
CA ILE A 71 -19.54 -2.24 7.65
C ILE A 71 -19.57 -1.04 8.60
N SER A 72 -20.70 -0.31 8.72
CA SER A 72 -20.97 0.70 9.75
C SER A 72 -19.85 1.72 9.96
N GLY A 73 -19.24 2.21 8.87
CA GLY A 73 -18.15 3.19 8.94
C GLY A 73 -16.77 2.60 9.26
N HIS A 74 -16.60 1.28 9.29
CA HIS A 74 -15.30 0.63 9.43
C HIS A 74 -14.34 1.06 8.31
N ARG A 75 -13.12 1.45 8.70
CA ARG A 75 -12.05 1.85 7.78
C ARG A 75 -10.86 0.92 7.92
N ALA A 76 -10.42 0.35 6.81
CA ALA A 76 -9.22 -0.49 6.76
C ALA A 76 -7.96 0.28 7.19
N GLU A 77 -7.92 1.59 6.92
CA GLU A 77 -6.81 2.48 7.29
C GLU A 77 -6.63 2.58 8.81
N ASP A 78 -7.71 2.40 9.60
CA ASP A 78 -7.66 2.59 11.05
C ASP A 78 -6.67 1.64 11.73
N ARG A 79 -6.41 0.46 11.14
CA ARG A 79 -5.40 -0.47 11.66
C ARG A 79 -4.01 0.16 11.66
N ILE A 80 -3.65 0.81 10.56
CA ILE A 80 -2.34 1.48 10.40
C ILE A 80 -2.32 2.78 11.22
N ILE A 81 -3.42 3.54 11.18
CA ILE A 81 -3.54 4.80 11.93
C ILE A 81 -3.34 4.55 13.42
N ARG A 82 -4.09 3.59 14.01
CA ARG A 82 -3.97 3.24 15.42
C ARG A 82 -2.58 2.71 15.77
N ALA A 83 -1.95 1.92 14.89
CA ALA A 83 -0.60 1.43 15.13
C ALA A 83 0.43 2.57 15.20
N MET A 84 0.31 3.58 14.34
CA MET A 84 1.19 4.76 14.37
C MET A 84 0.91 5.69 15.55
N GLU A 85 -0.36 5.88 15.92
CA GLU A 85 -0.76 6.73 17.04
C GLU A 85 -0.31 6.14 18.39
N ASN A 86 -0.38 4.82 18.53
CA ASN A 86 0.02 4.10 19.75
C ASN A 86 1.48 3.63 19.72
N ALA A 87 2.28 4.04 18.73
CA ALA A 87 3.66 3.60 18.61
C ALA A 87 4.53 4.22 19.74
N PRO A 88 5.38 3.42 20.42
CA PRO A 88 6.39 3.93 21.34
C PRO A 88 7.53 4.57 20.56
N ALA A 89 7.28 5.76 20.02
CA ALA A 89 8.08 6.40 18.98
C ALA A 89 8.49 7.82 19.35
N ARG A 90 9.73 8.20 19.02
CA ARG A 90 10.27 9.54 19.32
C ARG A 90 9.96 10.54 18.21
N ASP A 91 9.77 10.05 16.99
CA ASP A 91 9.60 10.87 15.80
C ASP A 91 8.60 10.23 14.79
N PRO A 92 8.17 10.98 13.75
CA PRO A 92 7.23 10.45 12.77
C PRO A 92 7.74 9.26 11.95
N LEU A 93 9.05 9.14 11.73
CA LEU A 93 9.65 7.99 11.03
C LEU A 93 9.57 6.74 11.92
N ASP A 94 9.87 6.87 13.22
CA ASP A 94 9.69 5.79 14.20
C ASP A 94 8.25 5.25 14.19
N ARG A 95 7.24 6.14 14.13
CA ARG A 95 5.81 5.74 14.06
C ARG A 95 5.49 4.93 12.82
N ALA A 96 5.97 5.37 11.65
CA ALA A 96 5.78 4.67 10.39
C ALA A 96 6.48 3.31 10.39
N GLN A 97 7.74 3.25 10.82
CA GLN A 97 8.50 2.01 10.91
C GLN A 97 7.88 1.02 11.91
N TYR A 98 7.33 1.51 13.03
CA TYR A 98 6.60 0.67 13.97
C TYR A 98 5.35 0.04 13.32
N ALA A 99 4.55 0.83 12.59
CA ALA A 99 3.41 0.30 11.86
C ALA A 99 3.84 -0.72 10.77
N ASP A 100 4.96 -0.47 10.10
CA ASP A 100 5.51 -1.41 9.13
C ASP A 100 5.91 -2.73 9.77
N LEU A 101 6.67 -2.69 10.88
CA LEU A 101 7.09 -3.88 11.62
C LEU A 101 5.89 -4.69 12.14
N ARG A 102 4.81 -4.02 12.58
CA ARG A 102 3.63 -4.65 13.18
C ARG A 102 2.59 -5.13 12.16
N ILE A 103 2.55 -4.55 10.97
CA ILE A 103 1.46 -4.78 10.01
C ILE A 103 2.01 -5.15 8.64
N TRP A 104 2.82 -4.29 8.03
CA TRP A 104 3.20 -4.45 6.63
C TRP A 104 4.19 -5.59 6.42
N LEU A 105 5.22 -5.66 7.26
CA LEU A 105 6.27 -6.66 7.19
C LEU A 105 5.72 -8.09 7.34
N PRO A 106 4.97 -8.43 8.41
CA PRO A 106 4.37 -9.76 8.52
C PRO A 106 3.22 -9.97 7.52
N GLY A 107 2.44 -8.93 7.20
CA GLY A 107 1.23 -9.05 6.39
C GLY A 107 1.43 -9.07 4.87
N ASP A 108 2.59 -8.64 4.37
CA ASP A 108 2.85 -8.54 2.92
C ASP A 108 4.21 -9.17 2.56
N ILE A 109 5.31 -8.70 3.17
CA ILE A 109 6.67 -9.06 2.75
C ILE A 109 7.06 -10.47 3.21
N LEU A 110 6.98 -10.73 4.52
CA LEU A 110 7.42 -12.00 5.09
C LEU A 110 6.46 -13.15 4.75
N THR A 111 5.15 -12.89 4.77
CA THR A 111 4.15 -13.90 4.37
C THR A 111 4.41 -14.47 2.98
N LYS A 112 4.83 -13.64 2.01
CA LYS A 112 5.14 -14.11 0.65
C LYS A 112 6.41 -14.95 0.63
N THR A 113 7.47 -14.47 1.28
CA THR A 113 8.78 -15.15 1.30
C THR A 113 8.66 -16.52 1.96
N ASP A 114 8.04 -16.56 3.15
CA ASP A 114 7.80 -17.79 3.92
C ASP A 114 6.97 -18.80 3.11
N ARG A 115 5.77 -18.41 2.65
CA ARG A 115 4.88 -19.33 1.95
C ARG A 115 5.45 -19.87 0.64
N MET A 116 6.16 -19.03 -0.12
CA MET A 116 6.72 -19.45 -1.42
C MET A 116 7.96 -20.31 -1.26
N SER A 117 8.81 -20.04 -0.26
CA SER A 117 9.99 -20.87 0.01
C SER A 117 9.59 -22.24 0.58
N MET A 118 8.68 -22.27 1.55
CA MET A 118 8.20 -23.52 2.16
C MET A 118 7.40 -24.39 1.19
N ALA A 119 6.72 -23.80 0.20
CA ALA A 119 6.03 -24.55 -0.85
C ALA A 119 6.98 -25.45 -1.69
N VAL A 120 8.28 -25.19 -1.64
CA VAL A 120 9.33 -25.98 -2.29
C VAL A 120 10.40 -26.47 -1.30
N SER A 121 10.03 -26.59 -0.02
CA SER A 121 10.90 -27.09 1.07
C SER A 121 12.22 -26.31 1.24
N LEU A 122 12.21 -25.00 0.96
CA LEU A 122 13.34 -24.11 1.22
C LEU A 122 13.09 -23.26 2.47
N GLU A 123 14.10 -23.15 3.33
CA GLU A 123 14.10 -22.24 4.48
C GLU A 123 14.74 -20.90 4.08
N ALA A 124 13.94 -19.84 3.97
CA ALA A 124 14.44 -18.49 3.79
C ALA A 124 14.89 -17.89 5.15
N ARG A 125 15.95 -17.08 5.14
CA ARG A 125 16.41 -16.33 6.31
C ARG A 125 16.59 -14.86 5.98
N GLU A 126 16.23 -13.99 6.92
CA GLU A 126 16.31 -12.54 6.79
C GLU A 126 17.30 -11.92 7.80
N PRO A 127 18.62 -11.97 7.55
CA PRO A 127 19.63 -11.47 8.49
C PRO A 127 19.44 -10.01 8.93
N LEU A 128 18.86 -9.18 8.06
CA LEU A 128 18.59 -7.77 8.37
C LEU A 128 17.44 -7.57 9.37
N LEU A 129 16.69 -8.63 9.70
CA LEU A 129 15.63 -8.64 10.70
C LEU A 129 16.04 -9.30 12.01
N ASP A 130 17.33 -9.60 12.20
CA ASP A 130 17.84 -10.00 13.51
C ASP A 130 17.44 -8.97 14.57
N TYR A 131 16.89 -9.45 15.69
CA TYR A 131 16.32 -8.58 16.71
C TYR A 131 17.36 -7.60 17.29
N ARG A 132 18.63 -7.99 17.38
CA ARG A 132 19.71 -7.12 17.89
C ARG A 132 20.00 -5.99 16.92
N LEU A 133 20.00 -6.30 15.61
CA LEU A 133 20.18 -5.29 14.57
C LEU A 133 18.98 -4.34 14.51
N VAL A 134 17.76 -4.86 14.62
CA VAL A 134 16.54 -4.04 14.62
C VAL A 134 16.48 -3.15 15.86
N GLU A 135 16.80 -3.66 17.05
CA GLU A 135 16.87 -2.88 18.28
C GLU A 135 17.95 -1.79 18.23
N PHE A 136 19.13 -2.11 17.69
CA PHE A 136 20.18 -1.13 17.45
C PHE A 136 19.71 -0.04 16.48
N ALA A 137 19.16 -0.43 15.33
CA ALA A 137 18.69 0.50 14.31
C ALA A 137 17.54 1.39 14.81
N ALA A 138 16.65 0.85 15.66
CA ALA A 138 15.57 1.60 16.28
C ALA A 138 16.09 2.68 17.24
N ARG A 139 17.29 2.55 17.80
CA ARG A 139 17.87 3.58 18.69
C ARG A 139 18.56 4.69 17.93
N LEU A 140 18.92 4.49 16.65
CA LEU A 140 19.67 5.46 15.86
C LEU A 140 18.90 6.79 15.64
N PRO A 141 19.60 7.94 15.70
CA PRO A 141 19.03 9.21 15.27
C PRO A 141 18.50 9.14 13.83
N VAL A 142 17.43 9.88 13.51
CA VAL A 142 16.84 9.91 12.16
C VAL A 142 17.89 10.21 11.10
N GLY A 143 18.80 11.16 11.36
CA GLY A 143 19.86 11.57 10.44
C GLY A 143 20.85 10.46 10.04
N GLN A 144 20.94 9.39 10.85
CA GLN A 144 21.77 8.21 10.54
C GLN A 144 20.99 7.16 9.72
N ARG A 145 19.65 7.22 9.72
CA ARG A 145 18.79 6.34 8.94
C ARG A 145 18.46 6.95 7.57
N ILE A 146 18.18 8.25 7.55
CA ILE A 146 17.85 9.06 6.38
C ILE A 146 18.69 10.35 6.43
N HIS A 147 19.44 10.63 5.37
CA HIS A 147 20.24 11.83 5.24
C HIS A 147 19.96 12.49 3.88
N GLY A 148 19.36 13.69 3.88
CA GLY A 148 18.83 14.31 2.67
C GLY A 148 17.83 13.39 1.96
N ASN A 149 18.08 13.10 0.67
CA ASN A 149 17.28 12.15 -0.11
C ASN A 149 17.79 10.70 -0.03
N SER A 150 18.82 10.42 0.78
CA SER A 150 19.40 9.09 0.91
C SER A 150 18.83 8.35 2.12
N GLY A 151 17.97 7.36 1.86
CA GLY A 151 17.59 6.36 2.86
C GLY A 151 18.65 5.26 3.01
N LYS A 152 18.55 4.49 4.10
CA LYS A 152 19.53 3.45 4.48
C LYS A 152 20.94 4.05 4.64
N TYR A 153 21.05 5.28 5.13
CA TYR A 153 22.29 6.05 5.09
C TYR A 153 23.46 5.35 5.78
N LEU A 154 23.33 5.01 7.06
CA LEU A 154 24.38 4.32 7.81
C LEU A 154 24.71 2.95 7.21
N LEU A 155 23.70 2.19 6.77
CA LEU A 155 23.92 0.90 6.12
C LEU A 155 24.75 1.04 4.84
N LYS A 156 24.46 2.05 4.02
CA LYS A 156 25.26 2.32 2.82
C LYS A 156 26.70 2.66 3.20
N ARG A 157 26.90 3.60 4.12
CA ARG A 157 28.24 3.97 4.61
C ARG A 157 29.05 2.79 5.13
N ALA A 158 28.43 1.91 5.92
CA ALA A 158 29.09 0.74 6.49
C ALA A 158 29.52 -0.29 5.42
N MET A 159 28.81 -0.35 4.28
CA MET A 159 29.04 -1.34 3.23
C MET A 159 29.96 -0.86 2.11
N GLU A 160 30.46 0.38 2.15
CA GLU A 160 31.32 0.94 1.08
C GLU A 160 32.63 0.17 0.88
N ALA A 161 33.18 -0.44 1.95
CA ALA A 161 34.37 -1.26 1.85
C ALA A 161 34.11 -2.63 1.16
N TYR A 162 32.84 -3.04 1.05
CA TYR A 162 32.45 -4.38 0.60
C TYR A 162 31.74 -4.39 -0.75
N LEU A 163 31.09 -3.28 -1.14
CA LEU A 163 30.24 -3.22 -2.33
C LEU A 163 30.63 -2.04 -3.24
N PRO A 164 30.64 -2.24 -4.57
CA PRO A 164 30.88 -1.15 -5.51
C PRO A 164 29.85 -0.03 -5.37
N GLN A 165 30.30 1.22 -5.51
CA GLN A 165 29.44 2.40 -5.35
C GLN A 165 28.20 2.37 -6.25
N GLN A 166 28.34 1.90 -7.49
CA GLN A 166 27.24 1.78 -8.45
C GLN A 166 26.15 0.80 -8.03
N ILE A 167 26.45 -0.18 -7.17
CA ILE A 167 25.46 -1.11 -6.61
C ILE A 167 24.83 -0.49 -5.36
N LEU A 168 25.67 0.07 -4.48
CA LEU A 168 25.25 0.55 -3.16
C LEU A 168 24.37 1.80 -3.22
N TYR A 169 24.65 2.69 -4.19
CA TYR A 169 23.99 3.97 -4.37
C TYR A 169 22.99 3.99 -5.54
N ARG A 170 22.73 2.83 -6.16
CA ARG A 170 21.68 2.67 -7.18
C ARG A 170 20.31 3.07 -6.65
N ASP A 171 19.47 3.56 -7.56
CA ASP A 171 18.06 3.81 -7.29
C ASP A 171 17.33 2.55 -6.79
N LYS A 172 16.43 2.76 -5.82
CA LYS A 172 15.63 1.68 -5.24
C LYS A 172 14.72 1.08 -6.30
N MET A 173 14.92 -0.18 -6.61
CA MET A 173 14.00 -0.99 -7.42
C MET A 173 13.20 -1.90 -6.49
N GLY A 174 11.89 -1.90 -6.66
CA GLY A 174 11.02 -2.87 -5.99
C GLY A 174 11.05 -4.22 -6.69
N PHE A 175 10.57 -5.25 -5.99
CA PHE A 175 10.25 -6.54 -6.60
C PHE A 175 8.87 -6.44 -7.23
N VAL A 176 8.80 -5.97 -8.47
CA VAL A 176 7.53 -5.72 -9.17
C VAL A 176 7.19 -6.94 -10.02
N THR A 177 6.10 -7.61 -9.67
CA THR A 177 5.48 -8.63 -10.50
C THR A 177 4.62 -7.95 -11.58
N PRO A 178 4.63 -8.40 -12.85
CA PRO A 178 3.89 -7.77 -13.94
C PRO A 178 2.38 -8.11 -13.90
N ILE A 179 1.75 -7.93 -12.74
CA ILE A 179 0.36 -8.30 -12.45
C ILE A 179 -0.61 -7.65 -13.44
N SER A 180 -0.42 -6.37 -13.76
CA SER A 180 -1.26 -5.65 -14.73
C SER A 180 -1.16 -6.23 -16.14
N HIS A 181 0.00 -6.75 -16.54
CA HIS A 181 0.14 -7.43 -17.83
C HIS A 181 -0.58 -8.79 -17.79
N TRP A 182 -0.45 -9.54 -16.70
CA TRP A 182 -1.13 -10.82 -16.56
C TRP A 182 -2.65 -10.68 -16.62
N PHE A 183 -3.25 -9.69 -15.96
CA PHE A 183 -4.71 -9.47 -16.03
C PHE A 183 -5.22 -8.93 -17.37
N ARG A 184 -4.33 -8.52 -18.28
CA ARG A 184 -4.67 -8.24 -19.68
C ARG A 184 -4.45 -9.44 -20.60
N GLY A 185 -3.68 -10.43 -20.16
CA GLY A 185 -3.37 -11.65 -20.91
C GLY A 185 -3.79 -12.90 -20.14
N ALA A 186 -2.82 -13.62 -19.58
CA ALA A 186 -3.00 -14.96 -18.99
C ALA A 186 -4.07 -15.05 -17.89
N LEU A 187 -4.33 -13.98 -17.14
CA LEU A 187 -5.33 -13.91 -16.07
C LEU A 187 -6.59 -13.11 -16.47
N ALA A 188 -6.78 -12.78 -17.74
CA ALA A 188 -7.95 -12.02 -18.18
C ALA A 188 -9.28 -12.75 -17.87
N GLY A 189 -9.31 -14.08 -18.06
CA GLY A 189 -10.48 -14.90 -17.71
C GLY A 189 -10.76 -14.93 -16.20
N GLU A 190 -9.72 -14.97 -15.38
CA GLU A 190 -9.86 -14.91 -13.91
C GLU A 190 -10.40 -13.55 -13.46
N ALA A 191 -9.97 -12.44 -14.08
CA ALA A 191 -10.53 -11.11 -13.80
C ALA A 191 -12.03 -11.04 -14.11
N GLU A 192 -12.48 -11.61 -15.23
CA GLU A 192 -13.89 -11.67 -15.59
C GLU A 192 -14.70 -12.58 -14.64
N ALA A 193 -14.13 -13.72 -14.26
CA ALA A 193 -14.75 -14.65 -13.33
C ALA A 193 -15.01 -13.98 -11.97
N VAL A 194 -14.00 -13.27 -11.44
CA VAL A 194 -14.09 -12.51 -10.17
C VAL A 194 -15.26 -11.52 -10.18
N ALA A 195 -15.59 -10.92 -11.32
CA ALA A 195 -16.67 -9.95 -11.43
C ALA A 195 -18.07 -10.55 -11.68
N SER A 196 -18.18 -11.83 -12.06
CA SER A 196 -19.44 -12.39 -12.60
C SER A 196 -19.92 -13.68 -11.94
N ARG A 197 -19.01 -14.62 -11.67
CA ARG A 197 -19.37 -16.01 -11.31
C ARG A 197 -18.76 -16.48 -10.00
N SER A 198 -17.89 -15.66 -9.42
CA SER A 198 -17.08 -15.99 -8.26
C SER A 198 -17.86 -15.99 -6.94
N ALA A 199 -17.28 -16.55 -5.88
CA ALA A 199 -17.87 -16.48 -4.54
C ALA A 199 -17.96 -15.01 -4.07
N LEU A 200 -16.96 -14.20 -4.44
CA LEU A 200 -16.97 -12.77 -4.19
C LEU A 200 -18.12 -12.06 -4.94
N ALA A 201 -18.39 -12.42 -6.19
CA ALA A 201 -19.51 -11.83 -6.95
C ALA A 201 -20.88 -12.18 -6.32
N GLN A 202 -20.99 -13.37 -5.73
CA GLN A 202 -22.20 -13.86 -5.07
C GLN A 202 -22.35 -13.36 -3.62
N SER A 203 -21.29 -12.82 -3.01
CA SER A 203 -21.28 -12.36 -1.61
C SER A 203 -22.24 -11.20 -1.30
N GLY A 204 -22.68 -10.47 -2.33
CA GLY A 204 -23.44 -9.22 -2.16
C GLY A 204 -22.61 -8.05 -1.62
N TRP A 205 -21.29 -8.19 -1.48
CA TRP A 205 -20.42 -7.12 -0.95
C TRP A 205 -20.08 -6.06 -2.00
N LEU A 206 -19.87 -6.48 -3.24
CA LEU A 206 -19.44 -5.64 -4.34
C LEU A 206 -20.52 -5.53 -5.41
N ASP A 207 -20.69 -4.35 -5.99
CA ASP A 207 -21.62 -4.05 -7.07
C ASP A 207 -21.16 -4.73 -8.38
N PRO A 208 -21.92 -5.71 -8.92
CA PRO A 208 -21.49 -6.48 -10.08
C PRO A 208 -21.28 -5.63 -11.34
N THR A 209 -22.11 -4.60 -11.54
CA THR A 209 -22.02 -3.70 -12.70
C THR A 209 -20.71 -2.92 -12.65
N ARG A 210 -20.34 -2.44 -11.46
CA ARG A 210 -19.10 -1.67 -11.28
C ARG A 210 -17.86 -2.54 -11.35
N MET A 211 -17.95 -3.78 -10.87
CA MET A 211 -16.90 -4.78 -11.03
C MET A 211 -16.66 -5.11 -12.50
N ALA A 212 -17.73 -5.34 -13.28
CA ALA A 212 -17.62 -5.59 -14.72
C ALA A 212 -16.98 -4.41 -15.46
N ALA A 213 -17.41 -3.17 -15.18
CA ALA A 213 -16.83 -1.98 -15.78
C ALA A 213 -15.33 -1.84 -15.46
N LEU A 214 -14.93 -2.10 -14.21
CA LEU A 214 -13.54 -2.07 -13.77
C LEU A 214 -12.66 -3.07 -14.52
N VAL A 215 -13.16 -4.28 -14.73
CA VAL A 215 -12.45 -5.31 -15.53
C VAL A 215 -12.30 -4.85 -16.97
N GLN A 216 -13.36 -4.33 -17.60
CA GLN A 216 -13.31 -3.86 -18.98
C GLN A 216 -12.37 -2.66 -19.17
N ASP A 217 -12.38 -1.72 -18.23
CA ASP A 217 -11.46 -0.58 -18.25
C ASP A 217 -9.99 -1.03 -18.15
N HIS A 218 -9.72 -2.08 -17.37
CA HIS A 218 -8.37 -2.63 -17.28
C HIS A 218 -7.93 -3.34 -18.55
N LYS A 219 -8.80 -4.22 -19.08
CA LYS A 219 -8.55 -5.02 -20.27
C LYS A 219 -8.34 -4.16 -21.51
N SER A 220 -9.16 -3.12 -21.69
CA SER A 220 -9.06 -2.18 -22.81
C SER A 220 -7.86 -1.22 -22.71
N GLY A 221 -7.15 -1.21 -21.57
CA GLY A 221 -6.05 -0.28 -21.34
C GLY A 221 -6.50 1.14 -20.96
N ARG A 222 -7.81 1.39 -20.82
CA ARG A 222 -8.36 2.68 -20.38
C ARG A 222 -7.86 3.08 -19.00
N ALA A 223 -7.68 2.10 -18.10
CA ALA A 223 -7.12 2.30 -16.77
C ALA A 223 -6.25 1.12 -16.32
N ASP A 224 -5.39 1.34 -15.33
CA ASP A 224 -4.65 0.26 -14.68
C ASP A 224 -5.28 -0.09 -13.32
N HIS A 225 -5.91 -1.27 -13.26
CA HIS A 225 -6.51 -1.85 -12.06
C HIS A 225 -5.83 -3.15 -11.65
N GLY A 226 -4.65 -3.49 -12.19
CA GLY A 226 -4.03 -4.82 -11.99
C GLY A 226 -3.84 -5.17 -10.51
N ARG A 227 -3.37 -4.22 -9.68
CA ARG A 227 -3.21 -4.45 -8.23
C ARG A 227 -4.53 -4.64 -7.49
N LEU A 228 -5.60 -3.96 -7.92
CA LEU A 228 -6.92 -4.11 -7.34
C LEU A 228 -7.56 -5.43 -7.76
N LEU A 229 -7.47 -5.79 -9.05
CA LEU A 229 -7.89 -7.10 -9.55
C LEU A 229 -7.17 -8.25 -8.81
N TRP A 230 -5.88 -8.07 -8.51
CA TRP A 230 -5.16 -9.03 -7.66
C TRP A 230 -5.77 -9.16 -6.27
N GLN A 231 -6.07 -8.04 -5.59
CA GLN A 231 -6.70 -8.07 -4.26
C GLN A 231 -8.07 -8.76 -4.30
N LEU A 232 -8.87 -8.50 -5.33
CA LEU A 232 -10.19 -9.10 -5.52
C LEU A 232 -10.10 -10.60 -5.81
N LEU A 233 -9.16 -11.01 -6.66
CA LEU A 233 -8.90 -12.42 -6.95
C LEU A 233 -8.45 -13.19 -5.71
N ILE A 234 -7.54 -12.63 -4.92
CA ILE A 234 -7.07 -13.29 -3.69
C ILE A 234 -8.17 -13.34 -2.64
N LEU A 235 -8.99 -12.29 -2.52
CA LEU A 235 -10.16 -12.30 -1.64
C LEU A 235 -11.14 -13.41 -2.06
N ASP A 236 -11.47 -13.49 -3.34
CA ASP A 236 -12.35 -14.52 -3.88
C ASP A 236 -11.84 -15.93 -3.60
N LYS A 237 -10.57 -16.23 -3.94
CA LYS A 237 -9.96 -17.53 -3.65
C LYS A 237 -9.93 -17.86 -2.15
N SER A 238 -9.83 -16.83 -1.30
CA SER A 238 -9.89 -17.01 0.16
C SER A 238 -11.30 -17.35 0.63
N LEU A 239 -12.33 -16.69 0.07
CA LEU A 239 -13.73 -17.00 0.36
C LEU A 239 -14.08 -18.44 -0.06
N THR A 240 -13.71 -18.83 -1.28
CA THR A 240 -13.94 -20.20 -1.76
C THR A 240 -13.25 -21.22 -0.88
N ARG A 241 -12.04 -20.96 -0.40
CA ARG A 241 -11.32 -21.91 0.47
C ARG A 241 -11.92 -22.03 1.88
N LEU A 242 -12.53 -20.95 2.40
CA LEU A 242 -13.03 -20.92 3.78
C LEU A 242 -14.50 -21.34 3.87
N PHE A 243 -15.29 -21.09 2.82
CA PHE A 243 -16.74 -21.25 2.84
C PHE A 243 -17.30 -22.12 1.70
N GLY A 244 -16.46 -22.55 0.76
CA GLY A 244 -16.80 -23.55 -0.27
C GLY A 244 -16.28 -24.93 0.10
#